data_AF-A9A4D0-F1
#
_entry.id   AF-A9A4D0-F1
#
_cell.length_a   1.000
_cell.length_b   1.000
_cell.length_c   1.000
_cell.angle_alpha   90.00
_cell.angle_beta   90.00
_cell.angle_gamma   90.00
#
_symmetry.space_group_name_H-M   'P 1'
#
loop_
_entity.id
_entity.type
_entity.pdbx_description
1 polymer ?
#
loop_
_entity_poly.entity_id
_entity_poly.type
_entity_poly.pdbx_seq_one_letter_code
_entity_poly.pdbx_strand_id
1 'polypeptide(L)'
;MYKKAGIVGIFSVLMIFSTIQTSEAELLDFVIDLHVEKGAIVSGETLVVSGKVVDHAYKPIRGAEVLVRTGSETTKTFTDPWGVFRAEFENFERVPGTYTINVIANWYGMTGLETTQVQVKGDASAVSLLQQKLNTEEAKKYLSANEEDFEKDPIGQMLFKYYHGLLQELILENKEALQPNEEELYVEEQRSIAEAFREEAIDEYKPSNGVFEGLNYEYYVSNLNSEIRDMVVSQLNFTKNIFEEAQIVKAQIIANGGTYEEAQQAYLEMLSVPKEKLEEFNDQKLKELENPEVSSEEEEVSSEEEEVSSEEKND
;
A
#
# COMPACT_ATOMS: atom_id res chain seq x y z
N MET A 1 -64.82 24.39 60.47
CA MET A 1 -64.24 23.44 61.44
C MET A 1 -63.64 22.27 60.68
N TYR A 2 -62.31 22.12 60.74
CA TYR A 2 -61.59 20.97 60.21
C TYR A 2 -61.88 19.71 61.04
N LYS A 3 -61.96 18.53 60.40
CA LYS A 3 -61.15 17.35 60.79
C LYS A 3 -61.26 16.19 59.77
N LYS A 4 -60.07 15.86 59.23
CA LYS A 4 -59.48 14.52 59.00
C LYS A 4 -60.18 13.56 58.03
N ALA A 5 -59.61 13.49 56.83
CA ALA A 5 -59.44 12.23 56.09
C ALA A 5 -58.17 12.33 55.23
N GLY A 6 -57.02 12.28 55.89
CA GLY A 6 -55.73 12.00 55.27
C GLY A 6 -55.09 10.89 56.08
N ILE A 7 -54.27 10.05 55.44
CA ILE A 7 -53.60 8.85 55.98
C ILE A 7 -54.40 7.55 55.72
N VAL A 8 -54.52 7.16 54.44
CA VAL A 8 -54.56 5.73 54.04
C VAL A 8 -53.74 5.48 52.76
N GLY A 9 -53.49 6.51 51.92
CA GLY A 9 -52.85 6.32 50.61
C GLY A 9 -51.31 6.27 50.56
N ILE A 10 -50.57 6.42 51.66
CA ILE A 10 -49.10 6.58 51.60
C ILE A 10 -48.33 5.31 52.00
N PHE A 11 -48.95 4.34 52.68
CA PHE A 11 -48.26 3.12 53.09
C PHE A 11 -48.31 1.96 52.07
N SER A 12 -49.18 2.03 51.06
CA SER A 12 -49.28 0.98 50.02
C SER A 12 -48.22 1.09 48.92
N VAL A 13 -47.66 2.28 48.71
CA VAL A 13 -46.65 2.53 47.66
C VAL A 13 -45.22 2.26 48.17
N LEU A 14 -45.03 2.06 49.47
CA LEU A 14 -43.71 1.90 50.10
C LEU A 14 -43.24 0.44 50.26
N MET A 15 -44.02 -0.55 49.80
CA MET A 15 -43.68 -1.98 49.88
C MET A 15 -43.27 -2.60 48.54
N ILE A 16 -43.05 -1.80 47.48
CA ILE A 16 -42.67 -2.32 46.14
C ILE A 16 -41.15 -2.17 45.88
N PHE A 17 -40.38 -1.56 46.79
CA PHE A 17 -38.95 -1.28 46.56
C PHE A 17 -37.94 -2.21 47.25
N SER A 18 -38.36 -3.33 47.87
CA SER A 18 -37.42 -4.19 48.62
C SER A 18 -36.95 -5.46 47.90
N THR A 19 -37.22 -5.62 46.61
CA THR A 19 -36.50 -6.62 45.78
C THR A 19 -35.56 -5.90 44.83
N ILE A 20 -34.63 -5.14 45.40
CA ILE A 20 -33.38 -4.88 44.68
C ILE A 20 -32.74 -6.26 44.59
N GLN A 21 -32.84 -6.90 43.42
CA GLN A 21 -31.96 -8.02 43.10
C GLN A 21 -30.55 -7.47 43.27
N THR A 22 -29.91 -7.82 44.39
CA THR A 22 -28.50 -7.60 44.55
C THR A 22 -27.86 -8.54 43.55
N SER A 23 -27.56 -8.03 42.36
CA SER A 23 -26.62 -8.69 41.47
C SER A 23 -25.31 -8.80 42.26
N GLU A 24 -25.07 -9.94 42.88
CA GLU A 24 -23.76 -10.31 43.37
C GLU A 24 -22.90 -10.41 42.11
N ALA A 25 -22.14 -9.35 41.82
CA ALA A 25 -21.01 -9.46 40.93
C ALA A 25 -19.99 -10.31 41.69
N GLU A 26 -19.98 -11.62 41.43
CA GLU A 26 -18.91 -12.49 41.88
C GLU A 26 -17.59 -11.88 41.37
N LEU A 27 -16.73 -11.48 42.31
CA LEU A 27 -15.41 -11.00 41.96
C LEU A 27 -14.67 -12.14 41.29
N LEU A 28 -14.04 -11.89 40.15
CA LEU A 28 -13.25 -12.91 39.47
C LEU A 28 -12.14 -13.43 40.41
N ASP A 29 -12.01 -14.74 40.48
CA ASP A 29 -11.12 -15.43 41.40
C ASP A 29 -9.66 -15.45 40.91
N PHE A 30 -9.46 -15.23 39.60
CA PHE A 30 -8.15 -15.23 38.96
C PHE A 30 -7.90 -13.99 38.11
N VAL A 31 -6.62 -13.65 37.97
CA VAL A 31 -6.12 -12.67 37.02
C VAL A 31 -5.56 -13.42 35.81
N ILE A 32 -5.90 -12.96 34.61
CA ILE A 32 -5.37 -13.50 33.36
C ILE A 32 -4.51 -12.42 32.71
N ASP A 33 -3.21 -12.63 32.66
CA ASP A 33 -2.32 -11.74 31.90
C ASP A 33 -2.33 -12.19 30.44
N LEU A 34 -2.97 -11.41 29.56
CA LEU A 34 -3.09 -11.72 28.13
C LEU A 34 -2.05 -11.03 27.26
N HIS A 35 -1.55 -11.77 26.28
CA HIS A 35 -0.67 -11.25 25.24
C HIS A 35 -0.97 -11.89 23.88
N VAL A 36 -1.21 -11.06 22.88
CA VAL A 36 -1.28 -11.49 21.47
C VAL A 36 0.12 -11.37 20.89
N GLU A 37 0.69 -12.46 20.37
CA GLU A 37 2.09 -12.50 19.91
C GLU A 37 2.38 -11.44 18.83
N LYS A 38 1.40 -11.19 17.96
CA LYS A 38 1.43 -10.10 16.97
C LYS A 38 0.30 -9.13 17.25
N GLY A 39 0.62 -7.86 17.50
CA GLY A 39 -0.39 -6.81 17.72
C GLY A 39 -1.27 -6.51 16.50
N ALA A 40 -0.78 -6.82 15.29
CA ALA A 40 -1.56 -6.81 14.07
C ALA A 40 -1.18 -7.99 13.16
N ILE A 41 -2.17 -8.57 12.51
CA ILE A 41 -2.02 -9.71 11.58
C ILE A 41 -2.64 -9.38 10.22
N VAL A 42 -2.17 -10.01 9.15
CA VAL A 42 -2.82 -9.94 7.84
C VAL A 42 -3.90 -11.02 7.75
N SER A 43 -5.00 -10.77 7.03
CA SER A 43 -6.02 -11.79 6.79
C SER A 43 -5.40 -13.09 6.24
N GLY A 44 -5.75 -14.22 6.84
CA GLY A 44 -5.20 -15.54 6.50
C GLY A 44 -3.92 -15.93 7.25
N GLU A 45 -3.32 -15.03 8.05
CA GLU A 45 -2.25 -15.41 8.97
C GLU A 45 -2.77 -16.16 10.21
N THR A 46 -1.90 -16.95 10.84
CA THR A 46 -2.21 -17.59 12.13
C THR A 46 -2.23 -16.56 13.26
N LEU A 47 -3.35 -16.47 13.97
CA LEU A 47 -3.48 -15.68 15.19
C LEU A 47 -3.06 -16.54 16.39
N VAL A 48 -2.09 -16.05 17.16
CA VAL A 48 -1.64 -16.72 18.39
C VAL A 48 -1.93 -15.85 19.61
N VAL A 49 -2.72 -16.41 20.52
CA VAL A 49 -3.07 -15.80 21.80
C VAL A 49 -2.39 -16.60 22.90
N SER A 50 -1.58 -15.91 23.69
CA SER A 50 -0.87 -16.48 24.82
C SER A 50 -1.20 -15.73 26.09
N GLY A 51 -1.03 -16.37 27.23
CA GLY A 51 -1.25 -15.69 28.50
C GLY A 51 -0.92 -16.53 29.70
N LYS A 52 -1.08 -15.95 30.88
CA LYS A 52 -0.82 -16.60 32.15
C LYS A 52 -2.02 -16.43 33.09
N VAL A 53 -2.46 -17.53 33.69
CA VAL A 53 -3.51 -17.52 34.72
C VAL A 53 -2.85 -17.60 36.08
N VAL A 54 -3.15 -16.62 36.93
CA VAL A 54 -2.59 -16.51 38.29
C VAL A 54 -3.69 -16.24 39.31
N ASP A 55 -3.45 -16.63 40.57
CA ASP A 55 -4.27 -16.16 41.69
C ASP A 55 -3.97 -14.69 42.03
N HIS A 56 -4.74 -14.13 42.95
CA HIS A 56 -4.55 -12.76 43.47
C HIS A 56 -3.19 -12.54 44.17
N ALA A 57 -2.45 -13.61 44.49
CA ALA A 57 -1.09 -13.55 45.02
C ALA A 57 -0.03 -13.78 43.92
N TYR A 58 -0.42 -13.71 42.64
CA TYR A 58 0.41 -13.94 41.45
C TYR A 58 1.05 -15.34 41.38
N LYS A 59 0.48 -16.34 42.06
CA LYS A 59 0.91 -17.74 41.91
C LYS A 59 0.23 -18.37 40.70
N PRO A 60 0.99 -19.12 39.88
CA PRO A 60 0.45 -19.73 38.68
C PRO A 60 -0.57 -20.81 38.99
N ILE A 61 -1.68 -20.81 38.26
CA ILE A 61 -2.70 -21.86 38.33
C ILE A 61 -2.41 -22.91 37.27
N ARG A 62 -2.12 -24.14 37.70
CA ARG A 62 -1.85 -25.28 36.80
C ARG A 62 -3.13 -26.01 36.43
N GLY A 63 -3.27 -26.35 35.16
CA GLY A 63 -4.39 -27.14 34.65
C GLY A 63 -5.75 -26.44 34.67
N ALA A 64 -5.79 -25.11 34.76
CA ALA A 64 -7.00 -24.34 34.47
C ALA A 64 -7.43 -24.57 33.02
N GLU A 65 -8.73 -24.75 32.82
CA GLU A 65 -9.35 -24.78 31.51
C GLU A 65 -9.47 -23.34 30.99
N VAL A 66 -8.94 -23.07 29.80
CA VAL A 66 -8.98 -21.74 29.18
C VAL A 66 -9.74 -21.83 27.86
N LEU A 67 -10.78 -21.03 27.74
CA LEU A 67 -11.57 -20.85 26.52
C LEU A 67 -11.22 -19.50 25.92
N VAL A 68 -10.67 -19.51 24.70
CA VAL A 68 -10.34 -18.32 23.92
C VAL A 68 -11.34 -18.19 22.79
N ARG A 69 -12.06 -17.06 22.74
CA ARG A 69 -13.08 -16.77 21.73
C ARG A 69 -12.73 -15.52 20.95
N THR A 70 -12.74 -15.63 19.62
CA THR A 70 -12.54 -14.52 18.69
C THR A 70 -13.65 -14.53 17.63
N GLY A 71 -14.56 -13.56 17.69
CA GLY A 71 -15.75 -13.54 16.84
C GLY A 71 -16.62 -14.80 16.99
N SER A 72 -16.65 -15.63 15.95
CA SER A 72 -17.41 -16.91 15.87
C SER A 72 -16.58 -18.15 16.22
N GLU A 73 -15.26 -18.02 16.36
CA GLU A 73 -14.36 -19.14 16.63
C GLU A 73 -14.07 -19.23 18.13
N THR A 74 -14.01 -20.45 18.65
CA THR A 74 -13.66 -20.73 20.04
C THR A 74 -12.70 -21.90 20.11
N THR A 75 -11.57 -21.71 20.78
CA THR A 75 -10.56 -22.74 21.03
C THR A 75 -10.42 -22.96 22.53
N LYS A 76 -10.25 -24.23 22.92
CA LYS A 76 -10.03 -24.65 24.30
C LYS A 76 -8.58 -25.09 24.49
N THR A 77 -7.96 -24.63 25.55
CA THR A 77 -6.59 -25.00 25.95
C THR A 77 -6.51 -25.15 27.47
N PHE A 78 -5.38 -25.63 27.98
CA PHE A 78 -5.14 -25.77 29.41
C PHE A 78 -3.82 -25.11 29.79
N THR A 79 -3.77 -24.51 30.97
CA THR A 79 -2.54 -23.93 31.50
C THR A 79 -1.53 -25.01 31.89
N ASP A 80 -0.26 -24.76 31.58
CA ASP A 80 0.88 -25.61 31.94
C ASP A 80 1.23 -25.52 33.45
N PRO A 81 2.30 -26.19 33.94
CA PRO A 81 2.74 -26.09 35.34
C PRO A 81 3.13 -24.68 35.82
N TRP A 82 3.38 -23.75 34.89
CA TRP A 82 3.72 -22.37 35.15
C TRP A 82 2.53 -21.42 34.97
N GLY A 83 1.33 -21.97 34.77
CA GLY A 83 0.10 -21.20 34.56
C GLY A 83 -0.03 -20.59 33.18
N VAL A 84 0.86 -20.95 32.23
CA VAL A 84 0.91 -20.38 30.88
C VAL A 84 0.03 -21.19 29.96
N PHE A 85 -0.70 -20.52 29.07
CA PHE A 85 -1.46 -21.14 27.99
C PHE A 85 -1.14 -20.50 26.64
N ARG A 86 -1.38 -21.25 25.58
CA ARG A 86 -1.26 -20.81 24.18
C ARG A 86 -2.43 -21.38 23.39
N ALA A 87 -3.07 -20.53 22.59
CA ALA A 87 -4.16 -20.87 21.69
C ALA A 87 -3.86 -20.31 20.30
N GLU A 88 -4.07 -21.14 19.28
CA GLU A 88 -3.77 -20.81 17.89
C GLU A 88 -5.04 -20.91 17.06
N PHE A 89 -5.23 -19.93 16.18
CA PHE A 89 -6.26 -19.93 15.14
C PHE A 89 -5.54 -19.88 13.80
N GLU A 90 -5.38 -21.04 13.18
CA GLU A 90 -4.76 -21.18 11.86
C GLU A 90 -5.66 -20.57 10.77
N ASN A 91 -5.05 -19.96 9.75
CA ASN A 91 -5.75 -19.33 8.62
C ASN A 91 -6.87 -18.39 9.08
N PHE A 92 -6.55 -17.40 9.93
CA PHE A 92 -7.52 -16.46 10.46
C PHE A 92 -7.96 -15.45 9.38
N GLU A 93 -8.83 -15.90 8.48
CA GLU A 93 -9.42 -15.08 7.41
C GLU A 93 -10.55 -14.21 7.97
N ARG A 94 -10.24 -12.93 8.13
CA ARG A 94 -11.20 -11.92 8.59
C ARG A 94 -10.99 -10.63 7.81
N VAL A 95 -12.07 -9.89 7.63
CA VAL A 95 -12.00 -8.57 7.02
C VAL A 95 -11.17 -7.64 7.90
N PRO A 96 -10.52 -6.62 7.34
CA PRO A 96 -9.70 -5.71 8.12
C PRO A 96 -10.55 -4.98 9.17
N GLY A 97 -10.03 -4.92 10.38
CA GLY A 97 -10.77 -4.38 11.52
C GLY A 97 -10.12 -4.71 12.85
N THR A 98 -10.72 -4.20 13.92
CA THR A 98 -10.29 -4.52 15.29
C THR A 98 -11.23 -5.58 15.86
N TYR A 99 -10.67 -6.73 16.23
CA TYR A 99 -11.42 -7.84 16.80
C TYR A 99 -11.15 -7.95 18.28
N THR A 100 -12.21 -8.18 19.07
CA THR A 100 -12.09 -8.45 20.50
C THR A 100 -11.95 -9.94 20.74
N ILE A 101 -10.89 -10.31 21.43
CA ILE A 101 -10.63 -11.65 21.91
C ILE A 101 -11.08 -11.70 23.37
N ASN A 102 -11.95 -12.65 23.69
CA ASN A 102 -12.39 -12.92 25.05
C ASN A 102 -11.71 -14.19 25.53
N VAL A 103 -11.11 -14.14 26.72
CA VAL A 103 -10.51 -15.30 27.36
C VAL A 103 -11.18 -15.55 28.68
N ILE A 104 -11.65 -16.78 28.88
CA ILE A 104 -12.31 -17.22 30.10
C ILE A 104 -11.52 -18.41 30.65
N ALA A 105 -11.06 -18.31 31.89
CA ALA A 105 -10.41 -19.41 32.59
C ALA A 105 -11.33 -19.98 33.67
N ASN A 106 -11.36 -21.30 33.83
CA ASN A 106 -12.09 -21.99 34.87
C ASN A 106 -11.19 -23.05 35.53
N TRP A 107 -11.17 -23.06 36.87
CA TRP A 107 -10.47 -24.07 37.65
C TRP A 107 -11.25 -24.39 38.92
N TYR A 108 -11.78 -25.61 39.03
CA TYR A 108 -12.57 -26.08 40.19
C TYR A 108 -13.68 -25.11 40.66
N GLY A 109 -14.37 -24.47 39.72
CA GLY A 109 -15.48 -23.56 40.00
C GLY A 109 -15.09 -22.10 40.19
N MET A 110 -13.79 -21.81 40.29
CA MET A 110 -13.27 -20.44 40.25
C MET A 110 -13.14 -19.96 38.80
N THR A 111 -13.43 -18.68 38.55
CA THR A 111 -13.43 -18.12 37.19
C THR A 111 -12.57 -16.87 37.04
N GLY A 112 -11.95 -16.72 35.87
CA GLY A 112 -11.26 -15.50 35.43
C GLY A 112 -11.74 -15.12 34.03
N LEU A 113 -11.80 -13.82 33.75
CA LEU A 113 -12.15 -13.30 32.43
C LEU A 113 -11.23 -12.12 32.12
N GLU A 114 -10.68 -12.12 30.92
CA GLU A 114 -9.89 -10.99 30.40
C GLU A 114 -10.19 -10.79 28.91
N THR A 115 -10.10 -9.55 28.43
CA THR A 115 -10.36 -9.20 27.03
C THR A 115 -9.21 -8.44 26.42
N THR A 116 -8.83 -8.81 25.21
CA THR A 116 -7.81 -8.09 24.45
C THR A 116 -8.29 -7.83 23.02
N GLN A 117 -7.56 -7.02 22.28
CA GLN A 117 -7.91 -6.65 20.91
C GLN A 117 -6.75 -6.98 19.98
N VAL A 118 -7.09 -7.41 18.77
CA VAL A 118 -6.14 -7.60 17.67
C VAL A 118 -6.62 -6.86 16.43
N GLN A 119 -5.68 -6.24 15.71
CA GLN A 119 -5.97 -5.61 14.44
C GLN A 119 -5.71 -6.58 13.29
N VAL A 120 -6.71 -6.80 12.44
CA VAL A 120 -6.54 -7.50 11.16
C VAL A 120 -6.36 -6.45 10.07
N LYS A 121 -5.31 -6.61 9.26
CA LYS A 121 -4.95 -5.75 8.13
C LYS A 121 -5.26 -6.47 6.81
N GLY A 122 -5.64 -5.71 5.79
CA GLY A 122 -5.98 -6.22 4.46
C GLY A 122 -6.86 -5.22 3.70
N ASP A 123 -7.57 -5.71 2.68
CA ASP A 123 -8.55 -4.92 1.93
C ASP A 123 -9.94 -4.94 2.59
N ALA A 124 -10.52 -3.76 2.80
CA ALA A 124 -11.84 -3.55 3.41
C ALA A 124 -12.92 -3.22 2.36
N SER A 125 -12.69 -3.59 1.11
CA SER A 125 -13.64 -3.41 0.01
C SER A 125 -14.99 -4.08 0.28
N ALA A 126 -16.04 -3.59 -0.39
CA ALA A 126 -17.38 -4.17 -0.34
C ALA A 126 -17.35 -5.67 -0.73
N VAL A 127 -16.51 -6.02 -1.70
CA VAL A 127 -16.26 -7.40 -2.15
C VAL A 127 -15.75 -8.27 -1.00
N SER A 128 -14.72 -7.81 -0.26
CA SER A 128 -14.16 -8.58 0.86
C SER A 128 -15.18 -8.80 1.99
N LEU A 129 -16.02 -7.80 2.27
CA LEU A 129 -17.10 -7.93 3.26
C LEU A 129 -18.16 -8.97 2.84
N LEU A 130 -18.56 -8.98 1.57
CA LEU A 130 -19.51 -9.95 1.03
C LEU A 130 -18.93 -11.37 1.02
N GLN A 131 -17.67 -11.53 0.61
CA GLN A 131 -16.97 -12.81 0.62
C GLN A 131 -16.95 -13.43 2.03
N GLN A 132 -16.68 -12.61 3.06
CA GLN A 132 -16.67 -13.11 4.44
C GLN A 132 -18.05 -13.63 4.88
N LYS A 133 -19.14 -12.92 4.56
CA LYS A 133 -20.51 -13.36 4.90
C LYS A 133 -20.86 -14.68 4.21
N LEU A 134 -20.38 -14.90 3.00
CA LEU A 134 -20.63 -16.11 2.20
C LEU A 134 -19.71 -17.28 2.56
N ASN A 135 -18.57 -17.06 3.22
CA ASN A 135 -17.64 -18.13 3.62
C ASN A 135 -18.01 -18.83 4.95
N THR A 136 -19.22 -18.63 5.44
CA THR A 136 -19.73 -19.32 6.64
C THR A 136 -20.28 -20.70 6.29
N GLU A 137 -20.21 -21.65 7.22
CA GLU A 137 -20.75 -23.01 7.02
C GLU A 137 -22.27 -22.98 6.80
N GLU A 138 -22.99 -22.07 7.47
CA GLU A 138 -24.40 -21.84 7.20
C GLU A 138 -24.64 -21.35 5.76
N ALA A 139 -23.89 -20.35 5.30
CA ALA A 139 -24.03 -19.84 3.93
C ALA A 139 -23.77 -20.93 2.89
N LYS A 140 -22.69 -21.71 3.03
CA LYS A 140 -22.34 -22.82 2.13
C LYS A 140 -23.48 -23.83 2.01
N LYS A 141 -24.13 -24.19 3.13
CA LYS A 141 -25.29 -25.08 3.14
C LYS A 141 -26.41 -24.55 2.24
N TYR A 142 -26.81 -23.30 2.39
CA TYR A 142 -27.93 -22.72 1.62
C TYR A 142 -27.56 -22.40 0.17
N LEU A 143 -26.31 -22.04 -0.12
CA LEU A 143 -25.82 -21.80 -1.48
C LEU A 143 -25.70 -23.08 -2.31
N SER A 144 -25.50 -24.23 -1.65
CA SER A 144 -25.40 -25.55 -2.31
C SER A 144 -26.74 -26.27 -2.49
N ALA A 145 -27.83 -25.73 -1.93
CA ALA A 145 -29.17 -26.33 -1.96
C ALA A 145 -30.02 -25.81 -3.13
N ASN A 146 -31.14 -26.45 -3.40
CA ASN A 146 -32.13 -25.96 -4.37
C ASN A 146 -33.29 -25.25 -3.65
N GLU A 147 -33.96 -24.32 -4.33
CA GLU A 147 -35.11 -23.61 -3.73
C GLU A 147 -36.23 -24.60 -3.32
N GLU A 148 -36.41 -25.67 -4.10
CA GLU A 148 -37.42 -26.72 -3.87
C GLU A 148 -37.21 -27.46 -2.53
N ASP A 149 -35.98 -27.51 -2.02
CA ASP A 149 -35.64 -28.17 -0.76
C ASP A 149 -36.26 -27.46 0.46
N PHE A 150 -36.71 -26.20 0.28
CA PHE A 150 -37.25 -25.35 1.35
C PHE A 150 -38.74 -25.01 1.17
N GLU A 151 -39.47 -25.64 0.24
CA GLU A 151 -40.89 -25.35 0.01
C GLU A 151 -41.76 -25.47 1.28
N LYS A 152 -41.39 -26.38 2.19
CA LYS A 152 -42.09 -26.63 3.46
C LYS A 152 -41.43 -25.97 4.66
N ASP A 153 -40.35 -25.21 4.45
CA ASP A 153 -39.61 -24.50 5.49
C ASP A 153 -39.52 -23.00 5.14
N PRO A 154 -40.43 -22.16 5.67
CA PRO A 154 -40.44 -20.73 5.36
C PRO A 154 -39.20 -19.99 5.88
N ILE A 155 -38.55 -20.49 6.94
CA ILE A 155 -37.31 -19.90 7.45
C ILE A 155 -36.15 -20.30 6.53
N GLY A 156 -36.09 -21.56 6.14
CA GLY A 156 -35.15 -22.06 5.14
C GLY A 156 -35.22 -21.31 3.82
N GLN A 157 -36.43 -21.03 3.32
CA GLN A 157 -36.64 -20.27 2.09
C GLN A 157 -36.14 -18.82 2.20
N MET A 158 -36.34 -18.19 3.36
CA MET A 158 -35.83 -16.83 3.63
C MET A 158 -34.30 -16.80 3.62
N LEU A 159 -33.66 -17.75 4.31
CA LEU A 159 -32.20 -17.85 4.38
C LEU A 159 -31.61 -18.20 3.00
N PHE A 160 -32.24 -19.10 2.25
CA PHE A 160 -31.87 -19.42 0.87
C PHE A 160 -31.84 -18.17 -0.01
N LYS A 161 -32.93 -17.38 0.00
CA LYS A 161 -33.03 -16.13 -0.78
C LYS A 161 -32.03 -15.08 -0.33
N TYR A 162 -31.80 -14.96 0.98
CA TYR A 162 -30.84 -14.01 1.53
C TYR A 162 -29.41 -14.30 1.05
N TYR A 163 -28.93 -15.54 1.18
CA TYR A 163 -27.57 -15.89 0.76
C TYR A 163 -27.37 -15.83 -0.76
N HIS A 164 -28.38 -16.21 -1.55
CA HIS A 164 -28.34 -16.04 -3.01
C HIS A 164 -28.37 -14.57 -3.42
N GLY A 165 -29.09 -13.71 -2.70
CA GLY A 165 -29.06 -12.27 -2.90
C GLY A 165 -27.68 -11.66 -2.64
N LEU A 166 -27.02 -12.05 -1.54
CA LEU A 166 -25.64 -11.64 -1.24
C LEU A 166 -24.65 -12.12 -2.31
N LEU A 167 -24.82 -13.33 -2.84
CA LEU A 167 -24.00 -13.84 -3.94
C LEU A 167 -24.19 -13.00 -5.22
N GLN A 168 -25.42 -12.63 -5.55
CA GLN A 168 -25.72 -11.78 -6.70
C GLN A 168 -25.10 -10.39 -6.54
N GLU A 169 -25.17 -9.81 -5.35
CA GLU A 169 -24.53 -8.54 -5.00
C GLU A 169 -23.01 -8.63 -5.16
N LEU A 170 -22.38 -9.71 -4.71
CA LEU A 170 -20.95 -9.96 -4.89
C LEU A 170 -20.55 -10.06 -6.36
N ILE A 171 -21.38 -10.69 -7.20
CA ILE A 171 -21.13 -10.80 -8.65
C ILE A 171 -21.23 -9.42 -9.29
N LEU A 172 -22.19 -8.58 -8.87
CA LEU A 172 -22.36 -7.23 -9.38
C LEU A 172 -21.17 -6.33 -9.01
N GLU A 173 -20.79 -6.31 -7.74
CA GLU A 173 -19.64 -5.56 -7.22
C GLU A 173 -18.33 -5.98 -7.89
N ASN A 174 -18.09 -7.29 -8.09
CA ASN A 174 -16.93 -7.75 -8.86
C ASN A 174 -16.98 -7.29 -10.32
N LYS A 175 -18.17 -7.24 -10.93
CA LYS A 175 -18.33 -6.77 -12.30
C LYS A 175 -18.08 -5.27 -12.41
N GLU A 176 -18.50 -4.49 -11.41
CA GLU A 176 -18.21 -3.06 -11.32
C GLU A 176 -16.72 -2.80 -11.07
N ALA A 177 -16.08 -3.57 -10.19
CA ALA A 177 -14.63 -3.51 -9.96
C ALA A 177 -13.81 -3.94 -11.19
N LEU A 178 -14.36 -4.76 -12.08
CA LEU A 178 -13.74 -5.19 -13.34
C LEU A 178 -14.06 -4.27 -14.53
N GLN A 179 -15.06 -3.40 -14.43
CA GLN A 179 -15.33 -2.40 -15.45
C GLN A 179 -14.38 -1.23 -15.23
N PRO A 180 -13.57 -0.82 -16.23
CA PRO A 180 -12.81 0.42 -16.12
C PRO A 180 -13.79 1.55 -15.82
N ASN A 181 -13.45 2.41 -14.87
CA ASN A 181 -14.27 3.57 -14.52
C ASN A 181 -14.55 4.33 -15.83
N GLU A 182 -15.81 4.70 -16.10
CA GLU A 182 -16.18 5.44 -17.33
C GLU A 182 -15.32 6.70 -17.50
N GLU A 183 -14.92 7.32 -16.38
CA GLU A 183 -14.00 8.46 -16.35
C GLU A 183 -12.58 8.09 -16.79
N GLU A 184 -12.06 6.92 -16.38
CA GLU A 184 -10.75 6.42 -16.83
C GLU A 184 -10.77 6.05 -18.31
N LEU A 185 -11.86 5.42 -18.78
CA LEU A 185 -12.04 5.07 -20.19
C LEU A 185 -12.12 6.35 -21.06
N TYR A 186 -12.82 7.37 -20.59
CA TYR A 186 -12.88 8.68 -21.25
C TYR A 186 -11.53 9.39 -21.27
N VAL A 187 -10.76 9.34 -20.18
CA VAL A 187 -9.41 9.92 -20.12
C VAL A 187 -8.45 9.20 -21.07
N GLU A 188 -8.50 7.87 -21.13
CA GLU A 188 -7.67 7.07 -22.04
C GLU A 188 -8.06 7.30 -23.51
N GLU A 189 -9.35 7.43 -23.80
CA GLU A 189 -9.83 7.81 -25.14
C GLU A 189 -9.32 9.20 -25.53
N GLN A 190 -9.43 10.20 -24.65
CA GLN A 190 -8.88 11.55 -24.89
C GLN A 190 -7.36 11.51 -25.11
N ARG A 191 -6.64 10.70 -24.35
CA ARG A 191 -5.19 10.51 -24.50
C ARG A 191 -4.85 9.91 -25.87
N SER A 192 -5.55 8.86 -26.29
CA SER A 192 -5.35 8.23 -27.59
C SER A 192 -5.62 9.19 -28.76
N ILE A 193 -6.67 10.02 -28.65
CA ILE A 193 -7.00 11.06 -29.64
C ILE A 193 -5.90 12.13 -29.69
N ALA A 194 -5.42 12.59 -28.53
CA ALA A 194 -4.34 13.56 -28.45
C ALA A 194 -3.02 13.02 -29.02
N GLU A 195 -2.70 11.74 -28.77
CA GLU A 195 -1.53 11.08 -29.35
C GLU A 195 -1.64 10.97 -30.87
N ALA A 196 -2.81 10.59 -31.40
CA ALA A 196 -3.06 10.54 -32.84
C ALA A 196 -2.91 11.92 -33.51
N PHE A 197 -3.48 12.98 -32.94
CA PHE A 197 -3.29 14.34 -33.46
C PHE A 197 -1.84 14.80 -33.39
N ARG A 198 -1.10 14.40 -32.34
CA ARG A 198 0.32 14.69 -32.21
C ARG A 198 1.13 14.00 -33.31
N GLU A 199 0.84 12.74 -33.61
CA GLU A 199 1.50 12.00 -34.69
C GLU A 199 1.20 12.60 -36.06
N GLU A 200 -0.07 12.95 -36.33
CA GLU A 200 -0.46 13.64 -37.56
C GLU A 200 0.28 14.97 -37.73
N ALA A 201 0.41 15.75 -36.65
CA ALA A 201 1.19 16.99 -36.65
C ALA A 201 2.70 16.73 -36.87
N ILE A 202 3.27 15.67 -36.29
CA ILE A 202 4.67 15.31 -36.52
C ILE A 202 4.89 14.95 -38.00
N ASP A 203 3.96 14.22 -38.62
CA ASP A 203 4.05 13.80 -40.02
C ASP A 203 3.82 14.95 -41.01
N GLU A 204 2.88 15.86 -40.72
CA GLU A 204 2.55 17.02 -41.55
C GLU A 204 3.68 18.07 -41.49
N TYR A 205 4.07 18.47 -40.29
CA TYR A 205 5.03 19.56 -40.11
C TYR A 205 6.48 19.10 -40.23
N LYS A 206 6.75 17.79 -40.13
CA LYS A 206 8.09 17.18 -40.09
C LYS A 206 9.06 18.05 -39.29
N PRO A 207 8.72 18.37 -38.02
CA PRO A 207 9.47 19.33 -37.24
C PRO A 207 10.92 18.86 -37.16
N SER A 208 11.81 19.67 -37.73
CA SER A 208 13.25 19.45 -37.63
C SER A 208 13.79 20.25 -36.45
N ASN A 209 14.99 19.87 -36.00
CA ASN A 209 15.67 20.52 -34.88
C ASN A 209 16.19 21.94 -35.20
N GLY A 210 15.90 22.45 -36.41
CA GLY A 210 16.51 23.67 -36.94
C GLY A 210 17.94 23.43 -37.43
N VAL A 211 18.54 24.46 -38.02
CA VAL A 211 19.95 24.49 -38.41
C VAL A 211 20.64 25.52 -37.54
N PHE A 212 21.53 25.09 -36.65
CA PHE A 212 22.27 25.96 -35.72
C PHE A 212 23.50 26.61 -36.37
N GLU A 213 23.47 26.80 -37.69
CA GLU A 213 24.57 27.28 -38.52
C GLU A 213 24.06 28.18 -39.67
N GLY A 214 24.97 28.86 -40.35
CA GLY A 214 24.68 29.66 -41.54
C GLY A 214 24.56 31.17 -41.29
N LEU A 215 24.08 31.90 -42.30
CA LEU A 215 24.17 33.37 -42.36
C LEU A 215 23.53 34.09 -41.16
N ASN A 216 22.45 33.55 -40.60
CA ASN A 216 21.79 34.14 -39.43
C ASN A 216 22.63 34.00 -38.15
N TYR A 217 23.32 32.86 -37.99
CA TYR A 217 24.24 32.63 -36.89
C TYR A 217 25.45 33.56 -37.01
N GLU A 218 26.06 33.64 -38.19
CA GLU A 218 27.19 34.53 -38.46
C GLU A 218 26.82 36.01 -38.24
N TYR A 219 25.62 36.41 -38.67
CA TYR A 219 25.10 37.76 -38.44
C TYR A 219 24.86 38.04 -36.95
N TYR A 220 24.35 37.07 -36.19
CA TYR A 220 24.20 37.22 -34.74
C TYR A 220 25.56 37.39 -34.06
N VAL A 221 26.51 36.47 -34.32
CA VAL A 221 27.85 36.48 -33.72
C VAL A 221 28.63 37.76 -34.07
N SER A 222 28.56 38.22 -35.31
CA SER A 222 29.28 39.43 -35.75
C SER A 222 28.75 40.72 -35.12
N ASN A 223 27.47 40.77 -34.73
CA ASN A 223 26.86 41.91 -34.05
C ASN A 223 27.05 41.89 -32.52
N LEU A 224 27.61 40.82 -31.95
CA LEU A 224 27.96 40.80 -30.53
C LEU A 224 29.13 41.74 -30.22
N ASN A 225 29.11 42.33 -29.03
CA ASN A 225 30.25 43.06 -28.48
C ASN A 225 31.48 42.13 -28.46
N SER A 226 32.61 42.60 -28.98
CA SER A 226 33.86 41.85 -29.09
C SER A 226 34.34 41.29 -27.74
N GLU A 227 34.07 41.98 -26.63
CA GLU A 227 34.50 41.56 -25.29
C GLU A 227 33.80 40.29 -24.79
N ILE A 228 32.57 40.02 -25.25
CA ILE A 228 31.77 38.87 -24.80
C ILE A 228 31.56 37.83 -25.90
N ARG A 229 32.01 38.13 -27.13
CA ARG A 229 31.73 37.32 -28.32
C ARG A 229 32.21 35.89 -28.16
N ASP A 230 33.46 35.71 -27.72
CA ASP A 230 34.08 34.39 -27.60
C ASP A 230 33.40 33.55 -26.51
N MET A 231 32.96 34.18 -25.43
CA MET A 231 32.20 33.56 -24.34
C MET A 231 30.83 33.07 -24.85
N VAL A 232 30.10 33.93 -25.55
CA VAL A 232 28.77 33.57 -26.11
C VAL A 232 28.89 32.48 -27.17
N VAL A 233 29.89 32.54 -28.05
CA VAL A 233 30.14 31.49 -29.06
C VAL A 233 30.46 30.16 -28.38
N SER A 234 31.28 30.18 -27.32
CA SER A 234 31.61 28.97 -26.55
C SER A 234 30.39 28.37 -25.88
N GLN A 235 29.50 29.18 -25.30
CA GLN A 235 28.23 28.72 -24.72
C GLN A 235 27.30 28.11 -25.78
N LEU A 236 27.18 28.76 -26.94
CA LEU A 236 26.36 28.25 -28.04
C LEU A 236 26.89 26.89 -28.52
N ASN A 237 28.20 26.76 -28.72
CA ASN A 237 28.82 25.49 -29.10
C ASN A 237 28.62 24.41 -28.02
N PHE A 238 28.78 24.75 -26.75
CA PHE A 238 28.53 23.82 -25.64
C PHE A 238 27.09 23.29 -25.66
N THR A 239 26.10 24.18 -25.77
CA THR A 239 24.69 23.77 -25.83
C THR A 239 24.36 22.96 -27.09
N LYS A 240 24.96 23.31 -28.24
CA LYS A 240 24.81 22.55 -29.48
C LYS A 240 25.36 21.14 -29.35
N ASN A 241 26.56 20.99 -28.78
CA ASN A 241 27.19 19.68 -28.60
C ASN A 241 26.35 18.78 -27.68
N ILE A 242 25.85 19.32 -26.56
CA ILE A 242 24.96 18.56 -25.65
C ILE A 242 23.69 18.11 -26.37
N PHE A 243 23.12 18.98 -27.20
CA PHE A 243 21.96 18.63 -28.00
C PHE A 243 22.26 17.49 -28.97
N GLU A 244 23.35 17.57 -29.72
CA GLU A 244 23.76 16.52 -30.68
C GLU A 244 24.07 15.20 -29.99
N GLU A 245 24.79 15.22 -28.87
CA GLU A 245 25.07 14.03 -28.07
C GLU A 245 23.80 13.39 -27.51
N ALA A 246 22.85 14.20 -27.01
CA ALA A 246 21.57 13.71 -26.54
C ALA A 246 20.81 12.97 -27.64
N GLN A 247 20.87 13.45 -28.89
CA GLN A 247 20.26 12.74 -30.03
C GLN A 247 20.92 11.42 -30.33
N ILE A 248 22.26 11.37 -30.27
CA ILE A 248 23.03 10.14 -30.48
C ILE A 248 22.66 9.11 -29.41
N VAL A 249 22.64 9.51 -28.13
CA VAL A 249 22.25 8.63 -27.00
C VAL A 249 20.84 8.10 -27.19
N LYS A 250 19.88 8.98 -27.52
CA LYS A 250 18.49 8.58 -27.80
C LYS A 250 18.43 7.53 -28.92
N ALA A 251 19.13 7.77 -30.03
CA ALA A 251 19.16 6.85 -31.16
C ALA A 251 19.82 5.51 -30.81
N GLN A 252 20.88 5.52 -30.01
CA GLN A 252 21.57 4.31 -29.54
C GLN A 252 20.68 3.45 -28.64
N ILE A 253 19.93 4.05 -27.71
CA ILE A 253 19.01 3.31 -26.83
C ILE A 253 17.93 2.60 -27.66
N ILE A 254 17.34 3.30 -28.64
CA ILE A 254 16.36 2.71 -29.56
C ILE A 254 16.99 1.59 -30.40
N ALA A 255 18.20 1.80 -30.94
CA ALA A 255 18.91 0.82 -31.76
C ALA A 255 19.31 -0.45 -30.98
N ASN A 256 19.61 -0.31 -29.69
CA ASN A 256 19.98 -1.42 -28.80
C ASN A 256 18.77 -2.18 -28.23
N GLY A 257 17.55 -1.84 -28.66
CA GLY A 257 16.31 -2.51 -28.25
C GLY A 257 15.69 -1.98 -26.96
N GLY A 258 16.12 -0.81 -26.48
CA GLY A 258 15.46 -0.08 -25.40
C GLY A 258 14.12 0.50 -25.83
N THR A 259 13.28 0.85 -24.84
CA THR A 259 11.97 1.43 -25.10
C THR A 259 12.06 2.91 -25.51
N TYR A 260 11.03 3.42 -26.18
CA TYR A 260 10.96 4.84 -26.53
C TYR A 260 10.94 5.74 -25.28
N GLU A 261 10.27 5.33 -24.21
CA GLU A 261 10.22 6.08 -22.95
C GLU A 261 11.59 6.19 -22.31
N GLU A 262 12.35 5.09 -22.23
CA GLU A 262 13.73 5.11 -21.72
C GLU A 262 14.64 6.01 -22.55
N ALA A 263 14.53 5.92 -23.88
CA ALA A 263 15.31 6.77 -24.79
C ALA A 263 14.94 8.26 -24.65
N GLN A 264 13.65 8.55 -24.45
CA GLN A 264 13.15 9.91 -24.26
C GLN A 264 13.55 10.49 -22.90
N GLN A 265 13.55 9.68 -21.84
CA GLN A 265 14.01 10.09 -20.52
C GLN A 265 15.50 10.44 -20.55
N ALA A 266 16.34 9.57 -21.09
CA ALA A 266 17.78 9.80 -21.20
C ALA A 266 18.09 11.07 -22.03
N TYR A 267 17.35 11.29 -23.12
CA TYR A 267 17.44 12.52 -23.91
C TYR A 267 17.13 13.78 -23.10
N LEU A 268 16.02 13.78 -22.35
CA LEU A 268 15.62 14.92 -21.53
C LEU A 268 16.58 15.18 -20.37
N GLU A 269 17.09 14.12 -19.75
CA GLU A 269 18.11 14.21 -18.69
C GLU A 269 19.38 14.89 -19.21
N MET A 270 19.84 14.50 -20.40
CA MET A 270 21.04 15.08 -21.01
C MET A 270 20.85 16.56 -21.40
N LEU A 271 19.66 16.94 -21.87
CA LEU A 271 19.31 18.33 -22.14
C LEU A 271 19.11 19.17 -20.86
N SER A 272 18.83 18.54 -19.73
CA SER A 272 18.58 19.21 -18.45
C SER A 272 19.88 19.66 -17.77
N VAL A 273 20.68 20.47 -18.46
CA VAL A 273 21.93 21.01 -17.93
C VAL A 273 21.64 21.94 -16.76
N PRO A 274 22.10 21.62 -15.53
CA PRO A 274 21.85 22.46 -14.37
C PRO A 274 22.69 23.74 -14.47
N LYS A 275 22.20 24.82 -13.85
CA LYS A 275 22.82 26.15 -13.91
C LYS A 275 24.28 26.11 -13.44
N GLU A 276 24.55 25.31 -12.43
CA GLU A 276 25.87 25.11 -11.83
C GLU A 276 26.89 24.60 -12.86
N LYS A 277 26.49 23.69 -13.76
CA LYS A 277 27.38 23.18 -14.82
C LYS A 277 27.67 24.23 -15.90
N LEU A 278 26.70 25.08 -16.21
CA LEU A 278 26.91 26.21 -17.11
C LEU A 278 27.83 27.28 -16.49
N GLU A 279 27.68 27.54 -15.19
CA GLU A 279 28.56 28.47 -14.47
C GLU A 279 29.99 27.93 -14.39
N GLU A 280 30.18 26.65 -14.11
CA GLU A 280 31.49 26.00 -14.14
C GLU A 280 32.16 26.09 -15.52
N PHE A 281 31.41 25.81 -16.59
CA PHE A 281 31.90 25.98 -17.97
C PHE A 281 32.33 27.42 -18.25
N ASN A 282 31.55 28.41 -17.79
CA ASN A 282 31.88 29.81 -17.98
C ASN A 282 33.17 30.21 -17.23
N ASP A 283 33.31 29.77 -15.98
CA ASP A 283 34.49 30.05 -15.16
C ASP A 283 35.76 29.42 -15.74
N GLN A 284 35.65 28.23 -16.34
CA GLN A 284 36.76 27.58 -17.05
C GLN A 284 37.16 28.37 -18.30
N LYS A 285 36.19 28.78 -19.13
CA LYS A 285 36.48 29.58 -20.34
C LYS A 285 37.04 30.96 -20.03
N LEU A 286 36.59 31.61 -18.95
CA LEU A 286 37.18 32.88 -18.51
C LEU A 286 38.67 32.71 -18.15
N LYS A 287 39.05 31.61 -17.47
CA LYS A 287 40.45 31.31 -17.13
C LYS A 287 41.31 31.03 -18.36
N GLU A 288 40.78 30.32 -19.35
CA GLU A 288 41.48 30.07 -20.62
C GLU A 288 41.71 31.35 -21.41
N LEU A 289 40.75 32.28 -21.41
CA LEU A 289 40.87 33.59 -22.07
C LEU A 289 41.87 34.52 -21.36
N GLU A 290 42.00 34.39 -20.03
CA GLU A 290 42.97 35.17 -19.24
C GLU A 290 44.41 34.61 -19.30
N ASN A 291 44.60 33.32 -19.66
CA ASN A 291 45.91 32.65 -19.66
C ASN A 291 46.07 31.70 -20.87
N PRO A 292 46.45 32.20 -22.06
CA PRO A 292 46.56 31.38 -23.27
C PRO A 292 47.73 30.37 -23.27
N GLU A 293 48.63 30.39 -22.28
CA GLU A 293 49.81 29.50 -22.23
C GLU A 293 49.57 28.11 -21.62
N VAL A 294 48.36 27.79 -21.14
CA VAL A 294 48.07 26.48 -20.51
C VAL A 294 47.36 25.49 -21.47
N SER A 295 46.97 25.94 -22.67
CA SER A 295 46.17 25.14 -23.62
C SER A 295 46.93 24.01 -24.33
N SER A 296 48.25 23.85 -24.14
CA SER A 296 49.05 22.89 -24.91
C SER A 296 49.60 21.69 -24.12
N GLU A 297 49.24 21.50 -22.85
CA GLU A 297 49.80 20.39 -22.04
C GLU A 297 48.80 19.25 -21.69
N GLU A 298 47.53 19.34 -22.09
CA GLU A 298 46.54 18.27 -21.80
C GLU A 298 46.10 17.43 -23.03
N GLU A 299 46.61 17.70 -24.24
CA GLU A 299 46.31 16.89 -25.44
C GLU A 299 47.37 15.82 -25.81
N GLU A 300 48.47 15.69 -25.07
CA GLU A 300 49.54 14.70 -25.35
C GLU A 300 49.71 13.62 -24.25
N VAL A 301 48.65 13.01 -23.72
CA VAL A 301 48.79 11.69 -23.03
C VAL A 301 47.53 10.83 -23.20
N SER A 302 47.29 10.29 -24.40
CA SER A 302 46.55 9.01 -24.56
C SER A 302 46.70 8.37 -25.97
N SER A 303 47.70 8.77 -26.76
CA SER A 303 47.98 8.18 -28.09
C SER A 303 49.27 7.35 -28.15
N GLU A 304 49.89 7.02 -27.01
CA GLU A 304 51.01 6.09 -26.94
C GLU A 304 50.62 4.80 -26.20
N GLU A 305 49.85 3.92 -26.85
CA GLU A 305 49.89 2.48 -26.58
C GLU A 305 49.20 1.66 -27.70
N GLU A 306 49.49 1.96 -28.97
CA GLU A 306 49.30 0.97 -30.04
C GLU A 306 50.52 0.92 -30.96
N GLU A 307 50.96 -0.34 -31.21
CA GLU A 307 52.02 -0.81 -32.11
C GLU A 307 53.48 -0.73 -31.63
N VAL A 308 54.00 -1.83 -31.04
CA VAL A 308 55.01 -2.71 -31.66
C VAL A 308 55.01 -4.09 -30.97
N SER A 309 54.55 -5.14 -31.65
CA SER A 309 55.18 -6.49 -31.65
C SER A 309 54.36 -7.45 -32.54
N SER A 310 54.62 -7.38 -33.84
CA SER A 310 54.52 -8.54 -34.71
C SER A 310 55.81 -9.37 -34.60
N GLU A 311 55.65 -10.68 -34.87
CA GLU A 311 56.68 -11.67 -35.23
C GLU A 311 57.32 -12.57 -34.15
N GLU A 312 56.85 -13.83 -34.23
CA GLU A 312 57.66 -15.06 -34.31
C GLU A 312 58.23 -15.70 -33.02
N LYS A 313 57.69 -16.87 -32.67
CA LYS A 313 58.47 -18.12 -32.80
C LYS A 313 57.63 -19.41 -32.72
N ASN A 314 57.94 -20.27 -33.68
CA ASN A 314 57.55 -21.67 -33.83
C ASN A 314 57.94 -22.53 -32.62
N ASP A 315 57.05 -23.46 -32.23
CA ASP A 315 57.23 -24.92 -32.31
C ASP A 315 55.91 -25.65 -31.98
#